data_AF-A0A258EW80-F1
#
_entry.id   AF-A0A258EW80-F1
#
_cell.length_a   1.000
_cell.length_b   1.000
_cell.length_c   1.000
_cell.angle_alpha   90.00
_cell.angle_beta   90.00
_cell.angle_gamma   90.00
#
_symmetry.space_group_name_H-M   'P 1'
#
loop_
_entity.id
_entity.type
_entity.pdbx_description
1 polymer ?
#
loop_
_entity_poly.entity_id
_entity_poly.type
_entity_poly.pdbx_seq_one_letter_code
_entity_poly.pdbx_strand_id
1 'polypeptide(L)'
;MRLALIPLLFSLGCAPWNAPLNPPLQGRNAPLTEAVQAGDGEVYIGLAFSGGGFRATAFAYGMLEELRAAGVTSGTPNGLLDQVRLVSGVSGGAIMAAAFGLQGPDGLKENGSCRPMVRLTWPPRGAIP
;
A
#
# COMPACT_ATOMS: atom_id res chain seq x y z
N MET A 1 9.96 -36.65 -25.75
CA MET A 1 8.58 -36.10 -25.59
C MET A 1 8.02 -36.20 -24.17
N ARG A 2 8.33 -37.23 -23.36
CA ARG A 2 7.77 -37.37 -21.99
C ARG A 2 8.35 -36.39 -20.95
N LEU A 3 9.62 -35.96 -21.07
CA LEU A 3 10.22 -34.98 -20.14
C LEU A 3 9.71 -33.54 -20.31
N ALA A 4 9.14 -33.19 -21.47
CA ALA A 4 8.63 -31.84 -21.73
C ALA A 4 7.27 -31.57 -21.06
N LEU A 5 6.59 -32.60 -20.55
CA LEU A 5 5.29 -32.48 -19.89
C LEU A 5 5.38 -32.05 -18.42
N ILE A 6 6.54 -32.25 -17.78
CA ILE A 6 6.76 -31.92 -16.37
C ILE A 6 6.72 -30.41 -16.11
N PRO A 7 7.46 -29.55 -16.85
CA PRO A 7 7.38 -28.09 -16.62
C PRO A 7 5.99 -27.52 -16.94
N LEU A 8 5.27 -28.10 -17.91
CA LEU A 8 3.91 -27.71 -18.27
C LEU A 8 2.91 -27.98 -17.12
N LEU A 9 3.11 -29.06 -16.37
CA LEU A 9 2.27 -29.41 -15.22
C LEU A 9 2.48 -28.45 -14.04
N PHE A 10 3.72 -27.99 -13.81
CA PHE A 10 4.03 -27.04 -12.73
C PHE A 10 3.47 -25.64 -12.98
N SER A 11 3.29 -25.23 -14.24
CA SER A 11 2.67 -23.94 -14.58
C SER A 11 1.16 -23.86 -14.39
N LEU A 12 0.46 -25.00 -14.23
CA LEU A 12 -1.00 -25.03 -14.03
C LEU A 12 -1.41 -24.75 -12.56
N GLY A 13 -0.45 -24.71 -11.62
CA GLY A 13 -0.72 -24.54 -10.19
C GLY A 13 -1.03 -23.11 -9.73
N CYS A 14 -0.89 -22.11 -10.60
CA CYS A 14 -1.15 -20.70 -10.24
C CYS A 14 -2.58 -20.23 -10.57
N ALA A 15 -3.45 -21.11 -11.06
CA ALA A 15 -4.83 -20.74 -11.33
C ALA A 15 -5.66 -20.77 -10.04
N PRO A 16 -6.38 -19.69 -9.69
CA PRO A 16 -7.31 -19.71 -8.56
C PRO A 16 -8.45 -20.69 -8.87
N TRP A 17 -8.60 -21.72 -8.04
CA TRP A 17 -9.71 -22.70 -8.13
C TRP A 17 -11.03 -22.13 -7.59
N ASN A 18 -10.94 -21.09 -6.77
CA ASN A 18 -12.10 -20.42 -6.18
C ASN A 18 -12.78 -19.52 -7.21
N ALA A 19 -14.11 -19.59 -7.27
CA ALA A 19 -14.89 -18.56 -7.96
C ALA A 19 -14.53 -17.18 -7.36
N PRO A 20 -14.41 -16.12 -8.19
CA PRO A 20 -14.14 -14.78 -7.69
C PRO A 20 -15.23 -14.38 -6.69
N LEU A 21 -14.84 -14.12 -5.43
CA LEU A 21 -15.75 -13.55 -4.45
C LEU A 21 -16.22 -12.15 -4.86
N ASN A 22 -15.39 -11.46 -5.64
CA ASN A 22 -15.71 -10.19 -6.28
C ASN A 22 -16.07 -10.46 -7.75
N PRO A 23 -17.34 -10.74 -8.09
CA PRO A 23 -17.76 -10.80 -9.48
C PRO A 23 -17.44 -9.46 -10.16
N PRO A 24 -17.01 -9.46 -11.43
CA PRO A 24 -16.69 -8.22 -12.13
C PRO A 24 -17.89 -7.28 -12.06
N LEU A 25 -17.66 -6.08 -11.56
CA LEU A 25 -18.70 -5.04 -11.52
C LEU A 25 -19.19 -4.81 -12.95
N GLN A 26 -20.49 -4.94 -13.17
CA GLN A 26 -21.11 -4.56 -14.43
C GLN A 26 -21.16 -3.02 -14.49
N GLY A 27 -20.07 -2.40 -14.93
CA GLY A 27 -19.98 -0.94 -15.02
C GLY A 27 -18.54 -0.41 -14.94
N ARG A 28 -18.42 0.91 -14.84
CA ARG A 28 -17.13 1.56 -14.56
C ARG A 28 -16.78 1.35 -13.08
N ASN A 29 -15.51 1.07 -12.78
CA ASN A 29 -15.04 1.12 -11.40
C ASN A 29 -15.30 2.53 -10.84
N ALA A 30 -15.82 2.58 -9.62
CA ALA A 30 -15.81 3.83 -8.87
C ALA A 30 -14.35 4.32 -8.81
N PRO A 31 -14.08 5.61 -9.06
CA PRO A 31 -12.72 6.10 -8.98
C PRO A 31 -12.22 5.90 -7.55
N LEU A 32 -10.98 5.41 -7.41
CA LEU A 32 -10.38 5.08 -6.12
C LEU A 32 -10.24 6.32 -5.22
N THR A 33 -10.27 7.50 -5.83
CA THR A 33 -10.28 8.80 -5.19
C THR A 33 -11.20 9.73 -5.97
N GLU A 34 -11.75 10.74 -5.31
CA GLU A 34 -12.32 11.87 -6.04
C GLU A 34 -11.21 12.55 -6.87
N ALA A 35 -11.58 13.15 -7.99
CA ALA A 35 -10.64 13.93 -8.79
C ALA A 35 -10.24 15.16 -7.96
N VAL A 36 -9.08 15.11 -7.32
CA VAL A 36 -8.57 16.21 -6.53
C VAL A 36 -8.05 17.28 -7.48
N GLN A 37 -8.77 18.39 -7.61
CA GLN A 37 -8.28 19.58 -8.28
C GLN A 37 -7.32 20.31 -7.34
N ALA A 38 -6.10 20.56 -7.79
CA ALA A 38 -5.18 21.42 -7.04
C ALA A 38 -5.69 22.86 -7.09
N GLY A 39 -5.92 23.45 -5.93
CA GLY A 39 -6.13 24.89 -5.84
C GLY A 39 -4.86 25.63 -6.28
N ASP A 40 -5.03 26.89 -6.71
CA ASP A 40 -3.91 27.72 -7.13
C ASP A 40 -2.87 27.83 -5.99
N GLY A 41 -1.64 27.38 -6.27
CA GLY A 41 -0.54 27.41 -5.31
C GLY A 41 -0.48 26.24 -4.32
N GLU A 42 -1.39 25.26 -4.39
CA GLU A 42 -1.31 24.06 -3.56
C GLU A 42 -0.39 22.98 -4.15
N VAL A 43 0.37 22.31 -3.28
CA VAL A 43 1.29 21.22 -3.67
C VAL A 43 0.62 19.89 -3.40
N TYR A 44 0.39 19.06 -4.41
CA TYR A 44 -0.11 17.69 -4.22
C TYR A 44 0.96 16.66 -4.53
N ILE A 45 1.15 15.76 -3.57
CA ILE A 45 2.10 14.66 -3.67
C ILE A 45 1.34 13.35 -3.81
N GLY A 46 1.63 12.62 -4.88
CA GLY A 46 1.18 11.24 -5.09
C GLY A 46 2.36 10.28 -4.93
N LEU A 47 2.18 9.23 -4.13
CA LEU A 47 3.19 8.21 -3.88
C LEU A 47 2.79 6.88 -4.52
N ALA A 48 3.74 6.23 -5.18
CA ALA A 48 3.54 4.91 -5.81
C ALA A 48 4.72 3.99 -5.48
N PHE A 49 4.48 3.01 -4.59
CA PHE A 49 5.50 2.07 -4.13
C PHE A 49 5.53 0.79 -4.96
N SER A 50 6.67 0.50 -5.58
CA SER A 50 6.87 -0.74 -6.34
C SER A 50 6.93 -1.98 -5.43
N GLY A 51 6.91 -3.15 -6.06
CA GLY A 51 7.15 -4.44 -5.41
C GLY A 51 8.62 -4.64 -5.06
N GLY A 52 8.90 -5.70 -4.29
CA GLY A 52 10.26 -6.00 -3.81
C GLY A 52 10.31 -6.60 -2.40
N GLY A 53 9.20 -7.18 -1.95
CA GLY A 53 9.05 -7.73 -0.59
C GLY A 53 9.33 -6.68 0.48
N PHE A 54 9.87 -7.15 1.61
CA PHE A 54 10.11 -6.30 2.78
C PHE A 54 11.16 -5.21 2.54
N ARG A 55 12.09 -5.41 1.59
CA ARG A 55 13.08 -4.39 1.21
C ARG A 55 12.41 -3.14 0.65
N ALA A 56 11.40 -3.31 -0.20
CA ALA A 56 10.63 -2.18 -0.73
C ALA A 56 9.84 -1.47 0.38
N THR A 57 9.30 -2.22 1.34
CA THR A 57 8.61 -1.67 2.52
C THR A 57 9.55 -0.83 3.39
N ALA A 58 10.75 -1.34 3.70
CA ALA A 58 11.73 -0.63 4.51
C ALA A 58 12.25 0.63 3.82
N PHE A 59 12.49 0.58 2.50
CA PHE A 59 12.86 1.76 1.72
C PHE A 59 11.74 2.82 1.74
N ALA A 60 10.50 2.41 1.54
CA ALA A 60 9.34 3.31 1.59
C ALA A 60 9.19 3.95 2.98
N TYR A 61 9.44 3.20 4.05
CA TYR A 61 9.44 3.73 5.41
C TYR A 61 10.48 4.85 5.59
N GLY A 62 11.75 4.61 5.22
CA GLY A 62 12.79 5.64 5.30
C GLY A 62 12.49 6.85 4.42
N MET A 63 11.95 6.65 3.22
CA MET A 63 11.51 7.75 2.35
C MET A 63 10.43 8.63 3.02
N LEU A 64 9.47 8.02 3.71
CA LEU A 64 8.42 8.75 4.42
C LEU A 64 8.97 9.50 5.63
N GLU A 65 9.96 8.94 6.34
CA GLU A 65 10.67 9.67 7.40
C GLU A 65 11.41 10.90 6.86
N GLU A 66 12.09 10.76 5.73
CA GLU A 66 12.78 11.88 5.09
C GLU A 66 11.80 12.92 4.53
N LEU A 67 10.65 12.53 3.98
CA LEU A 67 9.60 13.49 3.59
C LEU A 67 9.03 14.26 4.78
N ARG A 68 8.88 13.57 5.92
CA ARG A 68 8.47 14.20 7.18
C ARG A 68 9.51 15.21 7.66
N ALA A 69 10.79 14.85 7.59
CA ALA A 69 11.91 15.70 8.01
C ALA A 69 12.14 16.88 7.04
N ALA A 70 12.01 16.65 5.74
CA ALA A 70 12.23 17.66 4.69
C ALA A 70 11.26 18.84 4.78
N GLY A 71 10.07 18.62 5.35
CA GLY A 71 9.09 19.69 5.55
C GLY A 71 9.19 20.41 6.91
N VAL A 72 10.30 20.29 7.66
CA VAL A 72 10.54 21.21 8.80
C VAL A 72 10.54 22.68 8.33
N THR A 73 10.82 22.95 7.05
CA THR A 73 10.67 24.27 6.43
C THR A 73 9.22 24.66 6.10
N SER A 74 8.28 23.70 6.00
CA SER A 74 6.86 23.96 5.71
C SER A 74 6.03 24.30 6.95
N GLY A 75 6.64 24.29 8.14
CA GLY A 75 6.03 24.77 9.39
C GLY A 75 5.10 23.78 10.09
N THR A 76 4.98 22.53 9.61
CA THR A 76 4.13 21.50 10.23
C THR A 76 4.97 20.34 10.77
N PRO A 77 4.52 19.64 11.84
CA PRO A 77 5.24 18.49 12.40
C PRO A 77 5.30 17.26 11.48
N ASN A 78 4.48 17.24 10.42
CA ASN A 78 4.42 16.17 9.42
C ASN A 78 5.18 16.52 8.13
N GLY A 79 5.66 17.76 8.00
CA GLY A 79 6.41 18.23 6.85
C GLY A 79 5.67 18.06 5.53
N LEU A 80 6.34 17.46 4.53
CA LEU A 80 5.74 17.25 3.20
C LEU A 80 4.65 16.17 3.19
N LEU A 81 4.51 15.40 4.28
CA LEU A 81 3.49 14.35 4.34
C LEU A 81 2.06 14.91 4.40
N ASP A 82 1.87 16.15 4.87
CA ASP A 82 0.54 16.81 4.83
C ASP A 82 0.06 17.08 3.40
N GLN A 83 0.98 17.11 2.44
CA GLN A 83 0.69 17.31 1.02
C GLN A 83 0.42 16.01 0.27
N VAL A 84 0.56 14.85 0.92
CA VAL A 84 0.33 13.54 0.31
C VAL A 84 -1.17 13.26 0.24
N ARG A 85 -1.71 13.25 -0.99
CA ARG A 85 -3.15 13.03 -1.23
C ARG A 85 -3.49 11.66 -1.80
N LEU A 86 -2.48 10.95 -2.31
CA LEU A 86 -2.64 9.61 -2.85
C LEU A 86 -1.42 8.77 -2.50
N VAL A 87 -1.66 7.56 -2.03
CA VAL A 87 -0.64 6.53 -1.89
C VAL A 87 -1.12 5.24 -2.54
N SER A 88 -0.25 4.62 -3.31
CA SER A 88 -0.50 3.33 -3.96
C SER A 88 0.72 2.43 -3.81
N GLY A 89 0.52 1.13 -3.95
CA GLY A 89 1.64 0.21 -3.98
C GLY A 89 1.25 -1.19 -4.43
N VAL A 90 2.26 -1.97 -4.84
CA VAL A 90 2.07 -3.36 -5.30
C VAL A 90 2.97 -4.32 -4.52
N SER A 91 2.52 -5.56 -4.30
CA SER A 91 3.27 -6.60 -3.59
C SER A 91 3.80 -6.07 -2.23
N GLY A 92 5.12 -6.08 -2.00
CA GLY A 92 5.73 -5.55 -0.76
C GLY A 92 5.51 -4.05 -0.53
N GLY A 93 5.42 -3.24 -1.59
CA GLY A 93 5.12 -1.80 -1.49
C GLY A 93 3.71 -1.51 -0.98
N ALA A 94 2.76 -2.43 -1.22
CA ALA A 94 1.39 -2.30 -0.75
C ALA A 94 1.29 -2.32 0.79
N ILE A 95 2.23 -2.97 1.48
CA ILE A 95 2.27 -3.01 2.95
C ILE A 95 2.46 -1.59 3.51
N MET A 96 3.44 -0.85 3.00
CA MET A 96 3.67 0.52 3.46
C MET A 96 2.58 1.47 2.95
N ALA A 97 2.11 1.30 1.71
CA ALA A 97 1.01 2.09 1.18
C ALA A 97 -0.25 1.97 2.05
N ALA A 98 -0.63 0.74 2.43
CA ALA A 98 -1.77 0.49 3.30
C ALA A 98 -1.55 1.00 4.72
N ALA A 99 -0.36 0.78 5.29
CA ALA A 99 -0.03 1.26 6.63
C ALA A 99 -0.12 2.79 6.72
N PHE A 100 0.51 3.50 5.77
CA PHE A 100 0.47 4.95 5.68
C PHE A 100 -0.94 5.46 5.35
N GLY A 101 -1.67 4.83 4.44
CA GLY A 101 -3.05 5.21 4.12
C GLY A 101 -4.01 5.08 5.31
N LEU A 102 -3.77 4.12 6.21
CA LEU A 102 -4.61 3.90 7.40
C LEU A 102 -4.24 4.82 8.58
N GLN A 103 -2.95 5.02 8.81
CA GLN A 103 -2.43 5.68 10.02
C GLN A 103 -1.94 7.10 9.76
N GLY A 104 -1.75 7.48 8.49
CA GLY A 104 -1.15 8.74 8.11
C GLY A 104 0.26 8.93 8.66
N PRO A 105 0.73 10.19 8.77
CA PRO A 105 2.04 10.54 9.33
C PRO A 105 2.26 10.08 10.78
N ASP A 106 1.18 9.93 11.55
CA ASP A 106 1.25 9.48 12.95
C ASP A 106 1.76 8.04 13.08
N GLY A 107 1.56 7.22 12.05
CA GLY A 107 2.06 5.84 12.00
C GLY A 107 3.59 5.74 11.93
N LEU A 108 4.29 6.84 11.64
CA LEU A 108 5.76 6.90 11.57
C LEU A 108 6.41 7.33 12.90
N LYS A 109 5.62 7.64 13.93
CA LYS A 109 6.16 8.06 15.22
C LYS A 109 6.72 6.83 15.95
N GLU A 110 8.04 6.76 16.09
CA GLU A 110 8.68 5.81 17.00
C GLU A 110 8.30 6.15 18.45
N ASN A 111 7.26 5.50 18.96
CA ASN A 111 6.86 5.60 20.37
C ASN A 111 7.53 4.51 21.23
N GLY A 112 8.73 4.05 20.87
CA GLY A 112 9.52 3.05 21.61
C GLY A 112 8.85 1.67 21.77
N SER A 113 7.65 1.52 21.22
CA SER A 113 6.89 0.28 21.17
C SER A 113 6.98 -0.22 19.75
N CYS A 114 7.54 -1.42 19.57
CA CYS A 114 7.51 -2.15 18.31
C CYS A 114 6.05 -2.51 17.99
N ARG A 115 5.26 -1.53 17.55
CA ARG A 115 3.90 -1.72 17.09
C ARG A 115 4.00 -2.19 15.64
N PRO A 116 3.46 -3.36 15.29
CA PRO A 116 3.49 -3.80 13.91
C PRO A 116 2.75 -2.78 13.05
N MET A 117 3.46 -2.24 12.06
CA MET A 117 3.02 -1.23 11.08
C MET A 117 1.76 -1.65 10.32
N VAL A 118 1.49 -2.96 10.27
CA VAL A 118 0.19 -3.56 9.97
C VAL A 118 -0.12 -4.56 11.08
N ARG A 119 -1.05 -4.21 11.98
CA ARG A 119 -1.73 -5.24 12.77
C ARG A 119 -2.70 -5.94 11.82
N LEU A 120 -2.25 -7.03 11.21
CA LEU A 120 -3.13 -7.97 10.51
C LEU A 120 -4.05 -8.56 11.58
N THR A 121 -5.16 -7.88 11.91
CA THR A 121 -6.24 -8.49 12.65
C THR A 121 -6.88 -9.48 11.70
N TRP A 122 -6.32 -10.69 11.65
CA TRP A 122 -7.06 -11.82 11.11
C TRP A 122 -8.27 -12.02 12.03
N PRO A 123 -9.51 -11.95 11.53
CA PRO A 123 -10.66 -12.32 12.35
C PRO A 123 -10.44 -13.75 12.86
N PRO A 124 -10.77 -14.07 14.13
CA PRO A 124 -10.63 -15.43 14.63
C PRO A 124 -11.33 -16.39 13.66
N ARG A 125 -10.70 -17.56 13.40
CA ARG A 125 -11.25 -18.58 12.51
C ARG A 125 -12.69 -18.88 12.93
N GLY A 126 -13.66 -18.55 12.07
CA GLY A 126 -15.10 -18.75 12.32
C GLY A 126 -15.98 -17.49 12.26
N ALA A 127 -15.44 -16.30 11.98
CA ALA A 127 -16.21 -15.05 11.96
C ALA A 127 -16.67 -14.57 10.55
N ILE A 128 -16.63 -15.44 9.54
CA ILE A 128 -17.25 -15.17 8.22
C ILE A 128 -18.45 -16.12 8.11
N PRO A 129 -19.69 -15.60 7.95
CA PRO A 129 -20.89 -16.42 7.83
C PRO A 129 -20.89 -17.30 6.57
#